data_AF-A0A660YLP3-F1
#
_entry.id   AF-A0A660YLP3-F1
#
_cell.length_a   1.000
_cell.length_b   1.000
_cell.length_c   1.000
_cell.angle_alpha   90.00
_cell.angle_beta   90.00
_cell.angle_gamma   90.00
#
_symmetry.space_group_name_H-M   'P 1'
#
loop_
_entity.id
_entity.type
_entity.pdbx_description
1 polymer ?
#
loop_
_entity_poly.entity_id
_entity_poly.type
_entity_poly.pdbx_seq_one_letter_code
_entity_poly.pdbx_strand_id
1 'polypeptide(L)'
;MFSEEDRFKMGLIRDNAMANIALWIKERNRKIIIWAHNVHIAKSEFTMNMFPDTPIKGMGYILNQELKDKMISIGASFNQGEFQNESRIFGHAGSGTIDGTLARLNMNYFILNLKSKSANSEVEKWLNTRNNLRGQDFEMTCVPVKSFDAVYFTDKISKVNYNPETLRKITN
;
A
#
# COMPACT_ATOMS: atom_id res chain seq x y z
N MET A 1 15.62 -3.97 24.31
CA MET A 1 15.30 -3.89 22.87
C MET A 1 14.10 -4.80 22.63
N PHE A 2 13.03 -4.33 21.97
CA PHE A 2 11.83 -5.16 21.71
C PHE A 2 12.15 -6.30 20.75
N SER A 3 11.59 -7.48 21.03
CA SER A 3 11.70 -8.65 20.14
C SER A 3 10.95 -8.43 18.83
N GLU A 4 11.20 -9.30 17.86
CA GLU A 4 10.47 -9.32 16.59
C GLU A 4 8.96 -9.55 16.80
N GLU A 5 8.60 -10.48 17.68
CA GLU A 5 7.22 -10.78 18.06
C GLU A 5 6.54 -9.58 18.73
N ASP A 6 7.25 -8.87 19.61
CA ASP A 6 6.73 -7.65 20.25
C ASP A 6 6.41 -6.57 19.21
N ARG A 7 7.33 -6.33 18.27
CA ARG A 7 7.14 -5.34 17.19
C ARG A 7 5.93 -5.68 16.33
N PHE A 8 5.75 -6.96 16.01
CA PHE A 8 4.59 -7.44 15.26
C PHE A 8 3.28 -7.19 16.02
N LYS A 9 3.20 -7.64 17.29
CA LYS A 9 2.02 -7.44 18.15
C LYS A 9 1.68 -5.96 18.31
N MET A 10 2.69 -5.12 18.56
CA MET A 10 2.52 -3.67 18.62
C MET A 10 1.99 -3.08 17.31
N GLY A 11 2.48 -3.57 16.16
CA GLY A 11 1.98 -3.18 14.85
C GLY A 11 0.48 -3.47 14.69
N LEU A 12 0.02 -4.65 15.10
CA LEU A 12 -1.40 -5.01 15.07
C LEU A 12 -2.24 -4.14 16.02
N ILE A 13 -1.77 -3.89 17.25
CA ILE A 13 -2.46 -3.00 18.20
C ILE A 13 -2.62 -1.60 17.58
N ARG A 14 -1.58 -1.08 16.95
CA ARG A 14 -1.61 0.21 16.25
C ARG A 14 -2.64 0.20 15.13
N ASP A 15 -2.66 -0.80 14.26
CA ASP A 15 -3.61 -0.89 13.14
C ASP A 15 -5.08 -1.01 13.61
N ASN A 16 -5.34 -1.72 14.71
CA ASN A 16 -6.65 -1.74 15.35
C ASN A 16 -7.06 -0.36 15.88
N ALA A 17 -6.16 0.35 16.57
CA ALA A 17 -6.42 1.69 17.07
C ALA A 17 -6.71 2.69 15.92
N MET A 18 -5.92 2.64 14.84
CA MET A 18 -6.15 3.47 13.66
C MET A 18 -7.51 3.19 13.02
N ALA A 19 -7.92 1.92 12.90
CA ALA A 19 -9.24 1.55 12.37
C ALA A 19 -10.37 2.10 13.24
N ASN A 20 -10.28 1.94 14.57
CA ASN A 20 -11.29 2.45 15.50
C ASN A 20 -11.43 3.97 15.43
N ILE A 21 -10.31 4.70 15.35
CA ILE A 21 -10.32 6.16 15.18
C ILE A 21 -10.95 6.54 13.84
N ALA A 22 -10.59 5.86 12.75
CA ALA A 22 -11.17 6.13 11.43
C ALA A 22 -12.70 5.91 11.40
N LEU A 23 -13.20 4.84 12.03
CA LEU A 23 -14.63 4.58 12.17
C LEU A 23 -15.31 5.66 13.02
N TRP A 24 -14.73 6.02 14.16
CA TRP A 24 -15.25 7.08 15.03
C TRP A 24 -15.37 8.43 14.29
N ILE A 25 -14.37 8.81 13.48
CA ILE A 25 -14.44 10.01 12.63
C ILE A 25 -15.53 9.82 11.56
N LYS A 26 -15.60 8.66 10.92
CA LYS A 26 -16.57 8.36 9.85
C LYS A 26 -18.03 8.41 10.33
N GLU A 27 -18.31 8.05 11.57
CA GLU A 27 -19.66 8.18 12.15
C GLU A 27 -20.15 9.63 12.19
N ARG A 28 -19.21 10.58 12.36
CA ARG A 28 -19.49 12.02 12.50
C ARG A 28 -19.38 12.78 11.19
N ASN A 29 -18.91 12.13 10.13
CA ASN A 29 -18.62 12.76 8.85
C ASN A 29 -19.21 11.96 7.70
N ARG A 30 -19.86 12.66 6.75
CA ARG A 30 -20.45 12.01 5.57
C ARG A 30 -19.40 11.24 4.74
N LYS A 31 -18.22 11.84 4.56
CA LYS A 31 -17.09 11.29 3.81
C LYS A 31 -15.79 11.67 4.51
N ILE A 32 -14.83 10.75 4.50
CA ILE A 32 -13.46 10.98 4.99
C ILE A 32 -12.46 10.49 3.95
N ILE A 33 -11.24 11.01 4.01
CA ILE A 33 -10.09 10.51 3.25
C ILE A 33 -9.06 10.06 4.28
N ILE A 34 -8.61 8.82 4.15
CA ILE A 34 -7.53 8.27 4.98
C ILE A 34 -6.29 8.23 4.12
N TRP A 35 -5.26 8.98 4.53
CA TRP A 35 -3.96 8.96 3.88
C TRP A 35 -3.01 8.10 4.71
N ALA A 36 -2.65 6.93 4.21
CA ALA A 36 -1.73 6.03 4.89
C ALA A 36 -0.98 5.13 3.88
N HIS A 37 0.08 4.48 4.35
CA HIS A 37 0.85 3.51 3.54
C HIS A 37 -0.02 2.33 3.09
N ASN A 38 0.31 1.70 1.96
CA ASN A 38 -0.42 0.56 1.39
C ASN A 38 -0.76 -0.54 2.41
N VAL A 39 0.20 -0.88 3.29
CA VAL A 39 0.02 -1.88 4.37
C VAL A 39 -1.12 -1.54 5.34
N HIS A 40 -1.48 -0.27 5.49
CA HIS A 40 -2.57 0.17 6.35
C HIS A 40 -3.90 0.24 5.60
N ILE A 41 -3.93 0.36 4.28
CA ILE A 41 -5.17 0.56 3.52
C ILE A 41 -5.58 -0.67 2.69
N ALA A 42 -4.74 -1.70 2.64
CA ALA A 42 -5.06 -2.96 1.97
C ALA A 42 -6.31 -3.61 2.59
N LYS A 43 -7.27 -4.01 1.76
CA LYS A 43 -8.58 -4.56 2.14
C LYS A 43 -8.55 -6.06 2.45
N SER A 44 -7.45 -6.75 2.14
CA SER A 44 -7.23 -8.17 2.40
C SER A 44 -5.97 -8.40 3.22
N GLU A 45 -5.87 -9.60 3.79
CA GLU A 45 -4.66 -10.06 4.46
C GLU A 45 -3.46 -10.05 3.50
N PHE A 46 -2.30 -9.70 4.05
CA PHE A 46 -1.01 -9.72 3.36
C PHE A 46 0.07 -10.27 4.28
N THR A 47 1.22 -10.60 3.73
CA THR A 47 2.45 -10.88 4.47
C THR A 47 3.51 -9.87 4.07
N MET A 48 4.53 -9.70 4.89
CA MET A 48 5.71 -8.91 4.54
C MET A 48 6.89 -9.86 4.41
N ASN A 49 7.88 -9.54 3.57
CA ASN A 49 9.08 -10.37 3.42
C ASN A 49 9.84 -10.61 4.74
N MET A 50 9.77 -9.65 5.67
CA MET A 50 10.32 -9.79 7.03
C MET A 50 9.47 -10.68 7.97
N PHE A 51 8.22 -10.98 7.60
CA PHE A 51 7.29 -11.84 8.34
C PHE A 51 6.52 -12.77 7.37
N PRO A 52 7.22 -13.67 6.64
CA PRO A 52 6.64 -14.35 5.48
C PRO A 52 5.49 -15.30 5.83
N ASP A 53 5.54 -15.91 7.02
CA ASP A 53 4.58 -16.92 7.47
C ASP A 53 3.46 -16.34 8.35
N THR A 54 3.47 -15.02 8.58
CA THR A 54 2.51 -14.37 9.48
C THR A 54 1.58 -13.44 8.71
N PRO A 55 0.31 -13.83 8.48
CA PRO A 55 -0.65 -12.97 7.82
C PRO A 55 -0.98 -11.75 8.70
N ILE A 56 -0.95 -10.57 8.09
CA ILE A 56 -1.22 -9.28 8.71
C ILE A 56 -2.60 -8.80 8.26
N LYS A 57 -3.40 -8.39 9.25
CA LYS A 57 -4.69 -7.71 9.09
C LYS A 57 -4.51 -6.24 9.45
N GLY A 58 -4.09 -5.43 8.47
CA GLY A 58 -3.93 -3.99 8.66
C GLY A 58 -5.26 -3.26 8.85
N MET A 59 -5.21 -1.96 9.12
CA MET A 59 -6.41 -1.12 9.31
C MET A 59 -7.43 -1.30 8.17
N GLY A 60 -6.99 -1.37 6.92
CA GLY A 60 -7.85 -1.44 5.74
C GLY A 60 -8.66 -2.73 5.66
N TYR A 61 -8.13 -3.83 6.19
CA TYR A 61 -8.86 -5.09 6.32
C TYR A 61 -10.04 -4.92 7.28
N ILE A 62 -9.78 -4.34 8.46
CA ILE A 62 -10.79 -4.09 9.50
C ILE A 62 -11.87 -3.15 8.97
N LEU A 63 -11.46 -2.03 8.37
CA LEU A 63 -12.40 -1.07 7.78
C LEU A 63 -13.24 -1.69 6.66
N ASN A 64 -12.67 -2.59 5.85
CA ASN A 64 -13.41 -3.26 4.79
C ASN A 64 -14.47 -4.25 5.33
N GLN A 65 -14.24 -4.88 6.50
CA GLN A 65 -15.27 -5.72 7.13
C GLN A 65 -16.49 -4.89 7.55
N GLU A 66 -16.26 -3.71 8.11
CA GLU A 66 -17.31 -2.82 8.61
C GLU A 66 -18.01 -2.02 7.51
N LEU A 67 -17.23 -1.45 6.58
CA LEU A 67 -17.73 -0.51 5.57
C LEU A 67 -18.07 -1.18 4.23
N LYS A 68 -17.45 -2.32 3.91
CA LYS A 68 -17.66 -3.08 2.67
C LYS A 68 -17.57 -2.17 1.43
N ASP A 69 -18.62 -2.15 0.62
CA ASP A 69 -18.70 -1.34 -0.62
C ASP A 69 -18.71 0.18 -0.37
N LYS A 70 -18.84 0.63 0.88
CA LYS A 70 -18.70 2.05 1.26
C LYS A 70 -17.24 2.47 1.44
N MET A 71 -16.29 1.54 1.35
CA MET A 71 -14.85 1.81 1.38
C MET A 71 -14.23 1.58 0.01
N ILE A 72 -13.57 2.63 -0.50
CA ILE A 72 -12.72 2.58 -1.69
C ILE A 72 -11.27 2.67 -1.23
N SER A 73 -10.45 1.69 -1.59
CA SER A 73 -9.01 1.68 -1.34
C SER A 73 -8.23 1.85 -2.63
N ILE A 74 -7.31 2.82 -2.64
CA ILE A 74 -6.44 3.12 -3.79
C ILE A 74 -5.00 2.90 -3.35
N GLY A 75 -4.37 1.83 -3.83
CA GLY A 75 -2.97 1.55 -3.57
C GLY A 75 -2.04 2.41 -4.43
N ALA A 76 -0.80 2.58 -4.01
CA ALA A 76 0.26 3.23 -4.79
C ALA A 76 1.32 2.21 -5.25
N SER A 77 1.85 2.39 -6.46
CA SER A 77 2.89 1.55 -7.04
C SER A 77 3.90 2.40 -7.80
N PHE A 78 5.16 2.01 -7.82
CA PHE A 78 6.21 2.76 -8.53
C PHE A 78 7.32 1.87 -9.09
N ASN A 79 7.88 2.24 -10.25
CA ASN A 79 8.95 1.47 -10.88
C ASN A 79 10.34 1.79 -10.29
N GLN A 80 10.72 3.06 -10.29
CA GLN A 80 12.09 3.49 -9.96
C GLN A 80 12.10 4.89 -9.33
N GLY A 81 13.27 5.34 -8.86
CA GLY A 81 13.46 6.72 -8.44
C GLY A 81 14.23 6.87 -7.15
N GLU A 82 13.99 7.96 -6.44
CA GLU A 82 14.71 8.28 -5.20
C GLU A 82 13.76 8.48 -4.03
N PHE A 83 14.20 8.03 -2.87
CA PHE A 83 13.51 8.24 -1.60
C PHE A 83 14.45 8.82 -0.56
N GLN A 84 13.86 9.50 0.41
CA GLN A 84 14.59 10.42 1.28
C GLN A 84 15.49 9.74 2.29
N ASN A 85 15.09 8.58 2.82
CA ASN A 85 15.89 7.88 3.81
C ASN A 85 17.24 7.52 3.17
N GLU A 86 18.32 8.12 3.67
CA GLU A 86 19.71 7.88 3.25
C GLU A 86 19.99 8.13 1.74
N SER A 87 19.21 8.97 1.06
CA SER A 87 19.28 9.12 -0.41
C SER A 87 19.14 7.79 -1.15
N ARG A 88 18.26 6.91 -0.68
CA ARG A 88 18.04 5.61 -1.28
C ARG A 88 17.57 5.76 -2.74
N ILE A 89 18.29 5.06 -3.62
CA ILE A 89 17.97 4.97 -5.04
C ILE A 89 17.28 3.62 -5.29
N PHE A 90 16.07 3.66 -5.82
CA PHE A 90 15.37 2.51 -6.34
C PHE A 90 15.68 2.34 -7.83
N GLY A 91 16.36 1.24 -8.17
CA GLY A 91 16.39 0.76 -9.54
C GLY A 91 15.00 0.28 -10.00
N HIS A 92 14.94 -0.14 -11.26
CA HIS A 92 13.72 -0.70 -11.85
C HIS A 92 13.09 -1.78 -10.97
N ALA A 93 11.77 -1.80 -10.95
CA ALA A 93 11.01 -2.83 -10.27
C ALA A 93 11.24 -4.19 -10.93
N GLY A 94 11.39 -5.23 -10.11
CA GLY A 94 11.59 -6.59 -10.61
C GLY A 94 10.37 -7.05 -11.40
N SER A 95 10.59 -7.73 -12.53
CA SER A 95 9.52 -8.14 -13.45
C SER A 95 8.48 -9.09 -12.84
N GLY A 96 8.80 -9.76 -11.72
CA GLY A 96 7.87 -10.60 -10.96
C GLY A 96 7.01 -9.85 -9.93
N THR A 97 7.17 -8.53 -9.81
CA THR A 97 6.38 -7.69 -8.90
C THR A 97 5.20 -7.04 -9.63
N ILE A 98 4.21 -6.57 -8.87
CA ILE A 98 3.13 -5.72 -9.40
C ILE A 98 3.75 -4.47 -10.05
N ASP A 99 4.67 -3.81 -9.36
CA ASP A 99 5.33 -2.60 -9.83
C ASP A 99 6.04 -2.81 -11.17
N GLY A 100 6.82 -3.90 -11.29
CA GLY A 100 7.53 -4.23 -12.52
C GLY A 100 6.60 -4.66 -13.65
N THR A 101 5.48 -5.30 -13.34
CA THR A 101 4.46 -5.65 -14.32
C THR A 101 3.79 -4.40 -14.89
N LEU A 102 3.42 -3.47 -14.01
CA LEU A 102 2.81 -2.18 -14.37
C LEU A 102 3.78 -1.27 -15.14
N ALA A 103 5.07 -1.30 -14.81
CA ALA A 103 6.12 -0.56 -15.52
C ALA A 103 6.21 -0.92 -17.01
N ARG A 104 5.89 -2.16 -17.39
CA ARG A 104 5.93 -2.61 -18.80
C ARG A 104 4.91 -1.94 -19.71
N LEU A 105 3.94 -1.23 -19.14
CA LEU A 105 2.99 -0.42 -19.91
C LEU A 105 3.66 0.82 -20.53
N ASN A 106 4.88 1.17 -20.11
CA ASN A 106 5.65 2.33 -20.60
C ASN A 106 4.85 3.64 -20.52
N MET A 107 4.08 3.80 -19.44
CA MET A 107 3.31 5.00 -19.14
C MET A 107 3.85 5.66 -17.88
N ASN A 108 4.00 6.99 -17.89
CA ASN A 108 4.56 7.71 -16.73
C ASN A 108 3.63 7.66 -15.51
N TYR A 109 2.33 7.84 -15.72
CA TYR A 109 1.32 7.87 -14.66
C TYR A 109 0.01 7.28 -15.17
N PHE A 110 -0.64 6.46 -14.35
CA PHE A 110 -2.00 6.02 -14.61
C PHE A 110 -2.68 5.54 -13.33
N ILE A 111 -4.01 5.43 -13.39
CA ILE A 111 -4.80 4.72 -12.38
C ILE A 111 -5.40 3.50 -13.06
N LEU A 112 -5.09 2.33 -12.51
CA LEU A 112 -5.69 1.07 -12.93
C LEU A 112 -6.89 0.77 -12.04
N ASN A 113 -8.08 0.67 -12.64
CA ASN A 113 -9.27 0.16 -11.96
C ASN A 113 -9.14 -1.37 -11.83
N LEU A 114 -9.13 -1.90 -10.61
CA LEU A 114 -8.99 -3.33 -10.33
C LEU A 114 -10.35 -4.04 -10.21
N LYS A 115 -11.45 -3.30 -10.16
CA LYS A 115 -12.81 -3.87 -10.05
C LYS A 115 -13.43 -4.18 -11.41
N SER A 116 -12.84 -3.70 -12.51
CA SER A 116 -13.30 -4.00 -13.86
C SER A 116 -12.93 -5.43 -14.26
N LYS A 117 -13.87 -6.14 -14.87
CA LYS A 117 -13.58 -7.42 -15.53
C LYS A 117 -12.82 -7.18 -16.83
N SER A 118 -11.77 -7.96 -17.02
CA SER A 118 -11.02 -8.09 -18.27
C SER A 118 -11.58 -9.26 -19.09
N ALA A 119 -11.67 -9.07 -20.41
CA ALA A 119 -11.97 -10.16 -21.34
C ALA A 119 -10.76 -11.11 -21.54
N ASN A 120 -9.56 -10.69 -21.13
CA ASN A 120 -8.36 -11.50 -21.18
C ASN A 120 -8.21 -12.33 -19.90
N SER A 121 -8.27 -13.66 -20.05
CA SER A 121 -8.19 -14.63 -18.95
C SER A 121 -6.85 -14.62 -18.21
N GLU A 122 -5.74 -14.32 -18.89
CA GLU A 122 -4.43 -14.22 -18.23
C GLU A 122 -4.35 -12.98 -17.33
N VAL A 123 -4.96 -11.87 -17.78
CA VAL A 123 -5.09 -10.66 -16.94
C VAL A 123 -5.95 -10.94 -15.72
N GLU A 124 -7.12 -11.58 -15.90
CA GLU A 124 -7.99 -11.96 -14.78
C GLU A 124 -7.28 -12.89 -13.79
N LYS A 125 -6.54 -13.88 -14.30
CA LYS A 125 -5.75 -14.80 -13.47
C LYS A 125 -4.68 -14.04 -12.70
N TRP A 126 -3.92 -13.16 -13.35
CA TRP A 126 -2.89 -12.36 -12.70
C TRP A 126 -3.47 -11.46 -11.60
N LEU A 127 -4.57 -10.77 -11.89
CA LEU A 127 -5.31 -9.92 -10.97
C LEU A 127 -5.81 -10.66 -9.71
N ASN A 128 -6.10 -11.96 -9.83
CA ASN A 128 -6.55 -12.82 -8.74
C ASN A 128 -5.42 -13.64 -8.09
N THR A 129 -4.17 -13.50 -8.55
CA THR A 129 -3.02 -14.22 -8.02
C THR A 129 -2.24 -13.36 -7.04
N ARG A 130 -1.76 -13.98 -5.95
CA ARG A 130 -0.90 -13.31 -4.98
C ARG A 130 0.44 -12.96 -5.64
N ASN A 131 0.80 -11.69 -5.57
CA ASN A 131 2.06 -11.14 -6.09
C ASN A 131 2.71 -10.22 -5.05
N ASN A 132 3.97 -9.85 -5.27
CA ASN A 132 4.66 -8.89 -4.42
C ASN A 132 4.43 -7.46 -4.91
N LEU A 133 4.25 -6.55 -3.97
CA LEU A 133 4.21 -5.11 -4.15
C LEU A 133 5.35 -4.49 -3.34
N ARG A 134 6.13 -3.62 -3.98
CA ARG A 134 7.22 -2.90 -3.33
C ARG A 134 6.67 -1.91 -2.31
N GLY A 135 7.15 -2.02 -1.07
CA GLY A 135 7.09 -0.96 -0.06
C GLY A 135 8.38 -0.15 -0.05
N GLN A 136 8.48 0.80 0.88
CA GLN A 136 9.70 1.60 1.04
C GLN A 136 10.94 0.70 1.29
N ASP A 137 10.92 -0.08 2.37
CA ASP A 137 12.07 -0.90 2.81
C ASP A 137 11.78 -2.42 2.83
N PHE A 138 10.65 -2.83 2.26
CA PHE A 138 10.17 -4.20 2.30
C PHE A 138 9.33 -4.51 1.05
N GLU A 139 8.96 -5.77 0.88
CA GLU A 139 7.91 -6.17 -0.05
C GLU A 139 6.73 -6.72 0.76
N MET A 140 5.52 -6.40 0.30
CA MET A 140 4.29 -7.00 0.83
C MET A 140 3.64 -7.88 -0.23
N THR A 141 3.05 -8.99 0.19
CA THR A 141 2.20 -9.77 -0.71
C THR A 141 0.84 -9.08 -0.89
N CYS A 142 0.25 -9.27 -2.05
CA CYS A 142 -1.01 -8.63 -2.41
C CYS A 142 -1.71 -9.49 -3.46
N VAL A 143 -3.00 -9.74 -3.27
CA VAL A 143 -3.86 -10.15 -4.40
C VAL A 143 -4.52 -8.87 -4.90
N PRO A 144 -4.18 -8.36 -6.11
CA PRO A 144 -4.56 -7.02 -6.55
C PRO A 144 -6.04 -6.68 -6.30
N VAL A 145 -6.95 -7.50 -6.83
CA VAL A 145 -8.41 -7.24 -6.76
C VAL A 145 -9.02 -7.39 -5.38
N LYS A 146 -8.31 -8.05 -4.45
CA LYS A 146 -8.76 -8.20 -3.05
C LYS A 146 -8.16 -7.14 -2.14
N SER A 147 -7.00 -6.61 -2.50
CA SER A 147 -6.25 -5.68 -1.65
C SER A 147 -6.64 -4.24 -1.91
N PHE A 148 -6.93 -3.88 -3.17
CA PHE A 148 -7.27 -2.51 -3.56
C PHE A 148 -8.39 -2.50 -4.61
N ASP A 149 -9.16 -1.41 -4.65
CA ASP A 149 -10.17 -1.18 -5.70
C ASP A 149 -9.53 -0.52 -6.93
N ALA A 150 -8.44 0.23 -6.74
CA ALA A 150 -7.61 0.77 -7.81
C ALA A 150 -6.14 0.86 -7.36
N VAL A 151 -5.23 0.96 -8.32
CA VAL A 151 -3.81 1.28 -8.07
C VAL A 151 -3.41 2.49 -8.89
N TYR A 152 -2.85 3.50 -8.23
CA TYR A 152 -2.13 4.58 -8.87
C TYR A 152 -0.68 4.16 -9.08
N PHE A 153 -0.22 4.25 -10.32
CA PHE A 153 1.15 3.96 -10.70
C PHE A 153 1.90 5.24 -11.11
N THR A 154 3.17 5.29 -10.74
CA THR A 154 4.13 6.30 -11.21
C THR A 154 5.43 5.63 -11.64
N ASP A 155 5.93 5.90 -12.85
CA ASP A 155 7.17 5.27 -13.31
C ASP A 155 8.36 5.71 -12.47
N LYS A 156 8.50 7.02 -12.24
CA LYS A 156 9.62 7.59 -11.51
C LYS A 156 9.15 8.41 -10.31
N ILE A 157 9.66 8.10 -9.13
CA ILE A 157 9.53 8.95 -7.93
C ILE A 157 10.78 9.80 -7.72
N SER A 158 10.61 10.91 -7.01
CA SER A 158 11.71 11.78 -6.58
C SER A 158 11.61 12.04 -5.08
N LYS A 159 12.71 12.52 -4.50
CA LYS A 159 12.75 12.89 -3.08
C LYS A 159 11.67 13.90 -2.75
N VAL A 160 11.06 13.73 -1.58
CA VAL A 160 10.10 14.71 -1.07
C VAL A 160 10.82 16.04 -0.87
N ASN A 161 10.30 17.08 -1.51
CA ASN A 161 10.79 18.44 -1.33
C ASN A 161 10.03 19.07 -0.17
N TYR A 162 10.64 19.04 1.01
CA TYR A 162 10.04 19.62 2.20
C TYR A 162 9.91 21.13 2.04
N ASN A 163 8.79 21.67 2.51
CA ASN A 163 8.68 23.12 2.63
C ASN A 163 9.69 23.62 3.70
N PRO A 164 10.08 24.91 3.65
CA PRO A 164 11.08 25.46 4.57
C PRO A 164 10.73 25.32 6.06
N GLU A 165 9.44 25.27 6.40
CA GLU A 165 9.01 25.07 7.79
C GLU A 165 9.23 23.64 8.27
N THR A 166 8.92 22.65 7.43
CA THR A 166 9.17 21.24 7.72
C THR A 166 10.66 20.98 7.84
N LEU A 167 11.48 21.54 6.95
CA LEU A 167 12.94 21.43 7.02
C LEU A 167 13.47 21.91 8.38
N ARG A 168 13.05 23.10 8.83
CA ARG A 168 13.47 23.64 10.14
C ARG A 168 13.11 22.74 11.32
N LYS A 169 12.01 21.99 11.24
CA LYS A 169 11.55 21.11 12.33
C LYS A 169 12.27 19.77 12.39
N ILE A 170 12.82 19.29 11.28
CA ILE A 170 13.46 17.98 11.21
C ILE A 170 15.00 18.04 11.25
N THR A 171 15.59 19.22 11.08
CA THR A 171 17.04 19.44 11.19
C THR A 171 17.50 19.93 12.58
N ASN A 172 16.56 20.25 13.46
CA ASN A 172 16.79 20.68 14.85
C ASN A 172 16.38 19.55 15.80
#